data_AF-Q6F121-F1
#
_entry.id   AF-Q6F121-F1
#
_cell.length_a   1.000
_cell.length_b   1.000
_cell.length_c   1.000
_cell.angle_alpha   90.00
_cell.angle_beta   90.00
_cell.angle_gamma   90.00
#
_symmetry.space_group_name_H-M   'P 1'
#
loop_
_entity.id
_entity.type
_entity.pdbx_description
1 polymer ?
#
loop_
_entity_poly.entity_id
_entity_poly.type
_entity_poly.pdbx_seq_one_letter_code
_entity_poly.pdbx_strand_id
1 'polypeptide(L)'
;MIKKLHFKSLKDLIDNLKQNKNIIGIIQCGSRDYLNQDQNQQGDYDLTIVLNKTITPNITGMHFYVNDIPVDCMIKTIDQFYLQTNNVFDLMHLNGVIIHDTNNEVNKALDYFIKHNNKVINNQLLIDKYNQVNLILHLR
;
A
#
# COMPACT_ATOMS: atom_id res chain seq x y z
N MET A 1 29.35 1.73 -10.47
CA MET A 1 29.03 2.57 -9.29
C MET A 1 27.54 2.86 -9.34
N ILE A 2 26.72 2.13 -8.59
CA ILE A 2 25.27 2.42 -8.52
C ILE A 2 25.16 3.74 -7.76
N LYS A 3 24.64 4.79 -8.40
CA LYS A 3 24.29 6.03 -7.69
C LYS A 3 23.33 5.62 -6.57
N LYS A 4 23.75 5.71 -5.30
CA LYS A 4 22.81 5.61 -4.18
C LYS A 4 21.76 6.69 -4.40
N LEU A 5 20.53 6.28 -4.68
CA LEU A 5 19.38 7.16 -4.73
C LEU A 5 19.10 7.61 -3.29
N HIS A 6 19.78 8.67 -2.85
CA HIS A 6 19.46 9.32 -1.58
C HIS A 6 18.31 10.29 -1.83
N PHE A 7 17.09 9.83 -1.56
CA PHE A 7 15.93 10.71 -1.47
C PHE A 7 15.99 11.46 -0.14
N LYS A 8 15.81 12.78 -0.17
CA LYS A 8 15.86 13.63 1.05
C LYS A 8 14.56 13.54 1.85
N SER A 9 13.48 13.11 1.21
CA SER A 9 12.16 12.93 1.81
C SER A 9 11.36 11.87 1.05
N LEU A 10 10.30 11.35 1.68
CA LEU A 10 9.36 10.46 0.99
C LEU A 10 8.69 11.16 -0.21
N LYS A 11 8.42 12.47 -0.10
CA LYS A 11 7.90 13.27 -1.19
C LYS A 11 8.82 13.23 -2.42
N ASP A 12 10.13 13.36 -2.22
CA ASP A 12 11.11 13.30 -3.33
C ASP A 12 11.12 11.93 -4.01
N LEU A 13 10.99 10.85 -3.22
CA LEU A 13 10.83 9.50 -3.76
C LEU A 13 9.55 9.42 -4.60
N ILE A 14 8.40 9.81 -4.04
CA ILE A 14 7.09 9.75 -4.72
C ILE A 14 7.13 10.56 -6.02
N ASP A 15 7.66 11.78 -5.98
CA ASP A 15 7.77 12.65 -7.16
C ASP A 15 8.70 12.05 -8.22
N ASN A 16 9.77 11.35 -7.83
CA ASN A 16 10.62 10.61 -8.77
C ASN A 16 9.90 9.39 -9.36
N LEU A 17 9.17 8.62 -8.55
CA LEU A 17 8.42 7.46 -9.00
C LEU A 17 7.34 7.85 -10.03
N LYS A 18 6.64 8.98 -9.82
CA LYS A 18 5.64 9.53 -10.76
C LYS A 18 6.20 9.83 -12.16
N GLN A 19 7.51 10.00 -12.31
CA GLN A 19 8.13 10.24 -13.62
C GLN A 19 8.25 8.95 -14.45
N ASN A 20 8.09 7.77 -13.84
CA ASN A 20 8.17 6.49 -14.54
C ASN A 20 6.81 6.11 -15.14
N LYS A 21 6.70 6.17 -16.47
CA LYS A 21 5.47 5.82 -17.22
C LYS A 21 4.93 4.39 -17.01
N ASN A 22 5.71 3.49 -16.41
CA ASN A 22 5.23 2.16 -16.07
C ASN A 22 4.54 2.12 -14.70
N ILE A 23 4.80 3.11 -13.84
CA ILE A 23 4.11 3.30 -12.56
C ILE A 23 2.87 4.13 -12.87
N ILE A 24 1.70 3.50 -12.73
CA ILE A 24 0.41 4.16 -12.95
C ILE A 24 -0.29 4.52 -11.64
N GLY A 25 0.22 4.00 -10.52
CA GLY A 25 -0.39 4.21 -9.22
C GLY A 25 0.58 4.14 -8.07
N ILE A 26 0.29 4.91 -7.03
CA ILE A 26 0.94 4.81 -5.72
C ILE A 26 -0.17 4.89 -4.68
N ILE A 27 -0.28 3.86 -3.86
CA ILE A 27 -1.23 3.78 -2.75
C ILE A 27 -0.40 3.77 -1.47
N GLN A 28 -0.73 4.63 -0.52
CA GLN A 28 -0.23 4.51 0.83
C GLN A 28 -1.14 3.59 1.63
N CYS A 29 -0.54 2.65 2.34
CA CYS A 29 -1.20 1.81 3.32
C CYS A 29 -0.66 2.19 4.73
N GLY A 30 -1.26 1.64 5.78
CA GLY A 30 -0.71 1.80 7.14
C GLY A 30 -1.02 3.14 7.81
N SER A 31 -0.25 3.44 8.87
CA SER A 31 -0.60 4.45 9.87
C SER A 31 0.17 5.77 9.75
N ARG A 32 1.36 5.75 9.14
CA ARG A 32 2.15 6.96 8.91
C ARG A 32 1.65 7.67 7.66
N ASP A 33 1.22 8.91 7.76
CA ASP A 33 0.62 9.65 6.65
C ASP A 33 1.69 10.38 5.83
N TYR A 34 1.68 10.21 4.50
CA TYR A 34 2.61 10.91 3.61
C TYR A 34 2.34 12.42 3.53
N LEU A 35 1.09 12.84 3.75
CA LEU A 35 0.65 14.25 3.75
C LEU A 35 1.03 14.95 5.06
N ASN A 36 1.09 14.20 6.15
CA ASN A 36 1.45 14.73 7.45
C ASN A 36 2.90 14.38 7.79
N GLN A 37 3.80 15.32 7.50
CA GLN A 37 5.23 15.18 7.77
C GLN A 37 5.62 15.51 9.22
N ASP A 38 4.67 15.49 10.17
CA ASP A 38 5.00 15.68 11.58
C ASP A 38 6.11 14.71 12.00
N GLN A 39 7.22 15.27 12.48
CA GLN A 39 8.40 14.50 12.90
C GLN A 39 8.12 13.57 14.08
N ASN A 40 6.98 13.77 14.76
CA ASN A 40 6.53 12.95 15.87
C ASN A 40 5.77 11.68 15.44
N GLN A 41 5.48 11.51 14.14
CA GLN A 41 4.93 10.23 13.67
C GLN A 41 6.00 9.14 13.80
N GLN A 42 5.64 8.07 14.51
CA GLN A 42 6.42 6.85 14.61
C GLN A 42 5.93 5.85 13.54
N GLY A 43 6.79 4.90 13.17
CA GLY A 43 6.48 3.87 12.18
C GLY A 43 7.16 4.05 10.83
N ASP A 44 6.98 3.04 10.00
CA ASP A 44 7.36 2.93 8.59
C ASP A 44 6.36 3.62 7.65
N TYR A 45 6.78 3.82 6.40
CA TYR A 45 5.88 4.13 5.31
C TYR A 45 5.53 2.85 4.55
N ASP A 46 4.26 2.44 4.58
CA ASP A 46 3.77 1.36 3.72
C ASP A 46 3.27 1.92 2.38
N LEU A 47 3.87 1.47 1.28
CA LEU A 47 3.49 1.91 -0.06
C LEU A 47 3.20 0.71 -0.96
N THR A 48 2.16 0.81 -1.77
CA THR A 48 1.98 -0.06 -2.94
C THR A 48 2.24 0.72 -4.21
N ILE A 49 3.25 0.30 -4.97
CA ILE A 49 3.53 0.80 -6.32
C ILE A 49 2.75 -0.06 -7.31
N VAL A 50 1.88 0.58 -8.09
CA VAL A 50 1.04 -0.06 -9.09
C VAL A 50 1.62 0.14 -10.48
N LEU A 51 1.88 -0.97 -11.16
CA LEU A 51 2.47 -1.02 -12.50
C LEU A 51 1.42 -1.33 -13.58
N ASN A 52 1.55 -0.74 -14.76
CA ASN A 52 0.70 -1.08 -15.91
C ASN A 52 1.01 -2.46 -16.52
N LYS A 53 2.20 -3.00 -16.27
CA LYS A 53 2.63 -4.31 -16.77
C LYS A 53 3.67 -4.93 -15.84
N THR A 54 3.75 -6.25 -15.85
CA THR A 54 4.79 -6.99 -15.13
C THR A 54 6.17 -6.62 -15.67
N ILE A 55 7.04 -6.09 -14.81
CA ILE A 55 8.43 -5.80 -15.18
C ILE A 55 9.31 -7.02 -14.86
N THR A 56 9.00 -7.76 -13.80
CA THR A 56 9.68 -9.03 -13.44
C THR A 56 8.77 -9.89 -12.54
N PRO A 57 8.57 -11.20 -12.81
CA PRO A 57 7.61 -12.02 -12.08
C PRO A 57 7.98 -12.34 -10.61
N ASN A 58 9.19 -11.99 -10.16
CA ASN A 58 9.74 -12.48 -8.88
C ASN A 58 9.93 -11.40 -7.81
N ILE A 59 9.52 -10.15 -8.05
CA ILE A 59 9.64 -9.07 -7.06
C ILE A 59 8.25 -8.63 -6.65
N THR A 60 7.87 -8.98 -5.43
CA THR A 60 6.58 -8.62 -4.83
C THR A 60 6.68 -7.42 -3.88
N GLY A 61 7.90 -7.02 -3.50
CA GLY A 61 8.14 -5.86 -2.68
C GLY A 61 9.62 -5.56 -2.45
N MET A 62 9.90 -4.42 -1.83
CA MET A 62 11.22 -3.91 -1.48
C MET A 62 11.15 -3.16 -0.15
N HIS A 63 12.10 -3.41 0.74
CA HIS A 63 12.24 -2.67 2.00
C HIS A 63 13.51 -1.82 1.93
N PHE A 64 13.40 -0.54 2.26
CA PHE A 64 14.54 0.40 2.22
C PHE A 64 14.29 1.58 3.16
N TYR A 65 15.22 2.53 3.19
CA TYR A 65 15.12 3.71 4.05
C TYR A 65 15.09 4.99 3.23
N VAL A 66 14.27 5.95 3.66
CA VAL A 66 14.27 7.33 3.16
C VAL A 66 14.44 8.26 4.36
N ASN A 67 15.57 8.96 4.41
CA ASN A 67 15.92 9.85 5.52
C ASN A 67 15.76 9.15 6.90
N ASP A 68 16.37 7.97 7.02
CA ASP A 68 16.34 7.09 8.21
C ASP A 68 14.95 6.55 8.62
N ILE A 69 13.90 6.82 7.85
CA ILE A 69 12.57 6.24 8.05
C ILE A 69 12.46 4.99 7.16
N PRO A 70 12.08 3.83 7.73
CA PRO A 70 11.84 2.62 6.93
C PRO A 70 10.66 2.80 5.99
N VAL A 71 10.77 2.22 4.80
CA VAL A 71 9.76 2.19 3.76
C VAL A 71 9.58 0.74 3.32
N ASP A 72 8.38 0.22 3.55
CA ASP A 72 7.96 -1.10 3.10
C ASP A 72 7.10 -0.93 1.85
N CYS A 73 7.65 -1.35 0.72
CA CYS A 73 7.03 -1.14 -0.58
C CYS A 73 6.56 -2.46 -1.18
N MET A 74 5.27 -2.63 -1.35
CA MET A 74 4.68 -3.67 -2.19
C MET A 74 4.69 -3.23 -3.66
N ILE A 75 4.93 -4.18 -4.56
CA ILE A 75 4.85 -3.95 -6.01
C ILE A 75 3.73 -4.83 -6.55
N LYS A 76 2.73 -4.20 -7.17
CA LYS A 76 1.62 -4.89 -7.82
C LYS A 76 1.43 -4.42 -9.26
N THR A 77 0.98 -5.30 -10.13
CA THR A 77 0.40 -4.88 -11.41
C THR A 77 -1.06 -4.53 -11.23
N ILE A 78 -1.60 -3.71 -12.13
CA ILE A 78 -3.02 -3.36 -12.11
C ILE A 78 -3.93 -4.59 -12.23
N ASP A 79 -3.53 -5.57 -13.05
CA ASP A 79 -4.27 -6.81 -13.28
C ASP A 79 -4.47 -7.61 -11.99
N GLN A 80 -3.55 -7.52 -11.03
CA GLN A 80 -3.65 -8.24 -9.76
C GLN A 80 -4.81 -7.77 -8.89
N PHE A 81 -5.32 -6.55 -9.06
CA PHE A 81 -6.51 -6.06 -8.36
C PHE A 81 -7.81 -6.66 -8.91
N TYR A 82 -7.78 -7.19 -10.13
CA TYR A 82 -8.91 -7.88 -10.75
C TYR A 82 -8.97 -9.37 -10.41
N LEU A 83 -7.98 -9.88 -9.68
CA LEU A 83 -7.98 -11.25 -9.19
C LEU A 83 -8.74 -11.35 -7.86
N GLN A 84 -9.47 -12.43 -7.68
CA GLN A 84 -9.97 -12.80 -6.36
C GLN A 84 -8.80 -13.24 -5.49
N THR A 85 -8.81 -12.85 -4.22
CA THR A 85 -7.75 -13.18 -3.28
C THR A 85 -8.33 -13.76 -2.00
N ASN A 86 -7.62 -14.72 -1.42
CA ASN A 86 -7.84 -15.18 -0.05
C ASN A 86 -6.75 -14.64 0.90
N ASN A 87 -5.85 -13.81 0.39
CA ASN A 87 -4.74 -13.26 1.15
C ASN A 87 -5.20 -12.01 1.91
N VAL A 88 -5.14 -12.07 3.24
CA VAL A 88 -5.51 -10.95 4.12
C VAL A 88 -4.63 -9.72 3.87
N PHE A 89 -3.37 -9.89 3.47
CA PHE A 89 -2.49 -8.76 3.15
C PHE A 89 -3.02 -7.91 2.00
N ASP A 90 -3.73 -8.50 1.04
CA ASP A 90 -4.34 -7.71 -0.04
C ASP A 90 -5.44 -6.77 0.46
N LEU A 91 -5.98 -6.98 1.66
CA LEU A 91 -6.99 -6.10 2.27
C LEU A 91 -6.40 -4.79 2.80
N MET A 92 -5.07 -4.65 2.89
CA MET A 92 -4.44 -3.39 3.30
C MET A 92 -4.83 -2.20 2.41
N HIS A 93 -5.22 -2.47 1.16
CA HIS A 93 -5.64 -1.46 0.20
C HIS A 93 -7.04 -0.89 0.48
N LEU A 94 -7.87 -1.53 1.30
CA LEU A 94 -9.22 -1.05 1.62
C LEU A 94 -9.23 0.30 2.34
N ASN A 95 -8.21 0.52 3.18
CA ASN A 95 -8.01 1.75 3.93
C ASN A 95 -6.87 2.59 3.30
N GLY A 96 -6.42 2.22 2.11
CA GLY A 96 -5.29 2.86 1.46
C GLY A 96 -5.65 4.24 0.91
N VAL A 97 -4.72 5.18 0.99
CA VAL A 97 -4.84 6.51 0.38
C VAL A 97 -4.15 6.50 -0.97
N ILE A 98 -4.89 6.78 -2.04
CA ILE A 98 -4.31 6.89 -3.38
C ILE A 98 -3.53 8.21 -3.48
N ILE A 99 -2.20 8.12 -3.61
CA ILE A 99 -1.28 9.26 -3.75
C ILE A 99 -1.12 9.67 -5.22
N HIS A 100 -1.17 8.69 -6.10
CA HIS A 100 -1.04 8.86 -7.54
C HIS A 100 -1.95 7.87 -8.26
N ASP A 101 -2.65 8.35 -9.28
CA ASP A 101 -3.52 7.55 -10.14
C ASP A 101 -3.53 8.12 -11.55
N THR A 102 -2.92 7.39 -12.47
CA THR A 102 -2.94 7.73 -13.89
C THR A 102 -4.30 7.34 -14.47
N ASN A 103 -5.01 8.32 -15.05
CA ASN A 103 -6.30 8.10 -15.74
C ASN A 103 -7.40 7.41 -14.90
N ASN A 104 -7.31 7.51 -13.56
CA ASN A 104 -8.24 6.89 -12.63
C ASN A 104 -8.29 5.34 -12.75
N GLU A 105 -7.19 4.71 -13.17
CA GLU A 105 -7.09 3.25 -13.32
C GLU A 105 -7.01 2.55 -11.97
N VAL A 106 -6.28 3.11 -11.01
CA VAL A 106 -6.10 2.51 -9.67
C VAL A 106 -7.40 2.55 -8.91
N ASN A 107 -8.10 3.68 -8.91
CA ASN A 107 -9.39 3.83 -8.26
C ASN A 107 -10.42 2.84 -8.81
N LYS A 108 -10.52 2.68 -10.15
CA LYS A 108 -11.41 1.68 -10.77
C LYS A 108 -11.05 0.24 -10.37
N ALA A 109 -9.75 -0.06 -10.29
CA ALA A 109 -9.27 -1.38 -9.92
C ALA A 109 -9.55 -1.70 -8.44
N LEU A 110 -9.40 -0.72 -7.54
CA LEU A 110 -9.77 -0.87 -6.12
C LEU A 110 -11.28 -1.04 -5.94
N ASP A 111 -12.10 -0.27 -6.65
CA ASP A 111 -13.56 -0.44 -6.63
C ASP A 111 -13.97 -1.86 -7.06
N TYR A 112 -13.33 -2.37 -8.13
CA TYR A 112 -13.52 -3.75 -8.55
C TYR A 112 -13.08 -4.73 -7.46
N PHE A 113 -11.88 -4.57 -6.91
CA PHE A 113 -11.32 -5.42 -5.88
C PHE A 113 -12.26 -5.53 -4.67
N ILE A 114 -12.75 -4.40 -4.16
CA ILE A 114 -13.69 -4.32 -3.04
C ILE A 114 -14.96 -5.09 -3.36
N LYS A 115 -15.59 -4.78 -4.51
CA LYS A 115 -16.86 -5.39 -4.92
C LYS A 115 -16.79 -6.91 -5.05
N HIS A 116 -15.66 -7.45 -5.49
CA HIS A 116 -15.51 -8.87 -5.81
C HIS A 116 -14.81 -9.70 -4.72
N ASN A 117 -14.23 -9.06 -3.70
CA ASN A 117 -13.61 -9.74 -2.55
C ASN A 117 -14.41 -9.58 -1.24
N ASN A 118 -15.66 -9.11 -1.32
CA ASN A 118 -16.58 -8.90 -0.18
C ASN A 118 -16.63 -10.06 0.83
N LYS A 119 -16.54 -11.32 0.39
CA LYS A 119 -16.54 -12.47 1.31
C LYS A 119 -15.33 -12.46 2.24
N VAL A 120 -14.14 -12.19 1.70
CA VAL A 120 -12.89 -12.15 2.46
C VAL A 120 -12.85 -10.90 3.34
N ILE A 121 -13.34 -9.77 2.82
CA ILE A 121 -13.51 -8.52 3.59
C ILE A 121 -14.43 -8.74 4.80
N ASN A 122 -15.60 -9.32 4.59
CA ASN A 122 -16.57 -9.58 5.66
C ASN A 122 -16.02 -10.54 6.71
N ASN A 123 -15.29 -11.58 6.29
CA ASN A 123 -14.63 -12.50 7.22
C ASN A 123 -13.58 -11.78 8.08
N GLN A 124 -12.78 -10.89 7.49
CA GLN A 124 -11.80 -10.11 8.23
C GLN A 124 -12.46 -9.16 9.24
N LEU A 125 -13.50 -8.44 8.84
CA LEU A 125 -14.26 -7.56 9.74
C LEU A 125 -14.86 -8.32 10.94
N LEU A 126 -15.33 -9.55 10.72
CA LEU A 126 -15.82 -10.41 11.80
C LEU A 126 -14.70 -10.82 12.77
N ILE A 127 -13.52 -11.16 12.25
CA ILE A 127 -12.34 -11.49 13.06
C ILE A 127 -11.91 -10.29 13.91
N ASP A 128 -11.80 -9.11 13.30
CA ASP A 128 -11.38 -7.88 14.00
C ASP A 128 -12.34 -7.52 15.12
N LYS A 129 -13.66 -7.65 14.87
CA LYS A 129 -14.70 -7.44 15.88
C LYS A 129 -14.59 -8.45 17.04
N TYR A 130 -14.35 -9.72 16.74
CA TYR A 130 -14.18 -10.76 17.76
C TYR A 130 -12.95 -10.48 18.66
N ASN A 131 -11.83 -10.08 18.06
CA ASN A 131 -10.61 -9.74 18.77
C ASN A 131 -10.77 -8.51 19.69
N GLN A 132 -11.49 -7.48 19.24
CA GLN A 132 -11.80 -6.30 20.06
C GLN A 132 -12.64 -6.66 21.29
N VAL A 133 -13.65 -7.53 21.14
CA VAL A 133 -14.50 -7.97 22.26
C VAL A 133 -13.70 -8.76 23.28
N ASN A 134 -12.80 -9.64 22.84
CA ASN A 134 -11.95 -10.42 23.75
C ASN A 134 -10.94 -9.56 24.49
N LEU A 135 -10.39 -8.51 23.86
CA LEU A 135 -9.48 -7.58 24.52
C LEU A 135 -10.18 -6.82 25.66
N ILE A 136 -11.44 -6.41 25.47
CA ILE A 136 -12.25 -5.75 26.51
C ILE A 136 -12.55 -6.68 27.68
N LEU A 137 -12.75 -7.97 27.42
CA LEU A 137 -13.03 -8.97 28.46
C LEU A 137 -11.80 -9.34 29.30
N HIS A 138 -10.59 -9.20 28.77
CA HIS A 138 -9.33 -9.46 29.51
C HIS A 138 -8.81 -8.24 30.29
N LEU A 139 -9.43 -7.07 30.12
CA LEU A 139 -9.10 -5.83 30.84
C LEU A 139 -10.10 -5.51 31.98
N ARG A 140 -10.99 -6.44 32.31
CA ARG A 140 -11.93 -6.38 33.45
C ARG A 140 -11.59 -7.49 34.45
#